data_AF-A0A0A3X4T0-F1
#
_entry.id   AF-A0A0A3X4T0-F1
#
_cell.length_a   1.000
_cell.length_b   1.000
_cell.length_c   1.000
_cell.angle_alpha   90.00
_cell.angle_beta   90.00
_cell.angle_gamma   90.00
#
_symmetry.space_group_name_H-M   'P 1'
#
loop_
_entity.id
_entity.type
_entity.pdbx_description
1 polymer ?
#
loop_
_entity_poly.entity_id
_entity_poly.type
_entity_poly.pdbx_seq_one_letter_code
_entity_poly.pdbx_strand_id
1 'polypeptide(L)'
;MEITDQVPESGKLPLSAHLWSAWPLVFVPFCGAIGLVYFALAYLINLKVFTSDLSKMNKVLAIIMSGMSAMSGWWFTAQWLQQHVLK
;
A
#
# COMPACT_ATOMS: atom_id res chain seq x y z
N MET A 1 -2.19 -22.97 1.53
CA MET A 1 -2.11 -21.96 2.60
C MET A 1 -3.34 -21.10 2.46
N GLU A 2 -4.39 -21.50 3.16
CA GLU A 2 -5.75 -21.01 2.97
C GLU A 2 -5.86 -19.59 3.53
N ILE A 3 -6.42 -18.67 2.74
CA ILE A 3 -6.86 -17.36 3.23
C ILE A 3 -8.20 -17.61 3.96
N THR A 4 -8.12 -18.34 5.07
CA THR A 4 -9.08 -18.45 6.17
C THR A 4 -8.53 -17.50 7.23
N ASP A 5 -9.21 -16.44 7.64
CA ASP A 5 -10.54 -16.42 8.22
C ASP A 5 -11.11 -15.00 8.11
N GLN A 6 -12.41 -14.96 7.78
CA GLN A 6 -13.46 -14.17 8.43
C GLN A 6 -13.18 -12.70 8.74
N VAL A 7 -14.07 -11.85 8.21
CA VAL A 7 -14.41 -10.54 8.78
C VAL A 7 -14.51 -10.69 10.30
N PRO A 8 -13.64 -10.08 11.11
CA PRO A 8 -13.82 -10.13 12.55
C PRO A 8 -15.11 -9.37 12.87
N GLU A 9 -16.03 -10.06 13.54
CA GLU A 9 -17.29 -9.53 14.10
C GLU A 9 -17.06 -8.42 15.14
N SER A 10 -15.81 -8.12 15.46
CA SER A 10 -15.37 -6.95 16.20
C SER A 10 -14.66 -6.05 15.21
N GLY A 11 -15.11 -4.80 15.02
CA GLY A 11 -14.62 -3.81 14.05
C GLY A 11 -13.15 -3.37 14.11
N LYS A 12 -12.24 -4.27 14.46
CA LYS A 12 -10.77 -4.16 14.45
C LYS A 12 -10.24 -5.13 13.40
N LEU A 13 -9.53 -4.62 12.40
CA LEU A 13 -8.90 -5.45 11.37
C LEU A 13 -7.93 -6.47 12.01
N PRO A 14 -7.84 -7.71 11.48
CA PRO A 14 -6.90 -8.69 11.98
C PRO A 14 -5.46 -8.22 11.72
N LEU A 15 -4.53 -8.57 12.61
CA LEU A 15 -3.12 -8.16 12.53
C LEU A 15 -2.46 -8.60 11.21
N SER A 16 -2.93 -9.71 10.65
CA SER A 16 -2.56 -10.19 9.31
C SER A 16 -2.94 -9.19 8.21
N ALA A 17 -4.10 -8.54 8.29
CA ALA A 17 -4.51 -7.52 7.32
C ALA A 17 -3.60 -6.29 7.39
N HIS A 18 -3.13 -5.90 8.58
CA HIS A 18 -2.13 -4.84 8.75
C HIS A 18 -0.79 -5.20 8.10
N LEU A 19 -0.31 -6.44 8.28
CA LEU A 19 0.92 -6.93 7.64
C LEU A 19 0.82 -6.90 6.11
N TRP A 20 -0.28 -7.39 5.55
CA TRP A 20 -0.51 -7.39 4.11
C TRP A 20 -0.70 -6.00 3.54
N SER A 21 -1.37 -5.10 4.26
CA SER A 21 -1.54 -3.71 3.82
C SER A 21 -0.24 -2.92 3.90
N ALA A 22 0.65 -3.24 4.87
CA ALA A 22 1.94 -2.59 5.11
C ALA A 22 3.05 -3.03 4.16
N TRP A 23 2.82 -4.00 3.28
CA TRP A 23 3.80 -4.44 2.28
C TRP A 23 4.49 -3.31 1.46
N PRO A 24 3.84 -2.17 1.10
CA PRO A 24 4.50 -1.10 0.37
C PRO A 24 5.49 -0.33 1.26
N LEU A 25 5.30 -0.36 2.59
CA LEU A 25 6.16 0.35 3.54
C LEU A 25 7.57 -0.26 3.60
N VAL A 26 7.76 -1.51 3.17
CA VAL A 26 9.08 -2.15 3.04
C VAL A 26 10.00 -1.37 2.09
N PHE A 27 9.44 -0.63 1.13
CA PHE A 27 10.20 0.15 0.16
C PHE A 27 10.58 1.56 0.64
N VAL A 28 10.02 2.03 1.75
CA VAL A 28 10.30 3.37 2.33
C VAL A 28 11.79 3.65 2.53
N PRO A 29 12.62 2.76 3.14
CA PRO A 29 14.04 3.03 3.34
C PRO A 29 14.82 3.23 2.02
N PHE A 30 14.34 2.70 0.89
CA PHE A 30 14.98 2.86 -0.41
C PHE A 30 14.56 4.15 -1.13
N CYS A 31 13.38 4.67 -0.79
CA CYS A 31 12.73 5.76 -1.52
C CYS A 31 12.83 7.12 -0.80
N GLY A 32 13.32 7.14 0.43
CA GLY A 32 13.50 8.36 1.22
C GLY A 32 12.18 9.03 1.63
N ALA A 33 12.24 10.32 1.98
CA ALA A 33 11.11 11.06 2.54
C ALA A 33 9.88 11.13 1.60
N ILE A 34 10.11 11.24 0.29
CA ILE A 34 9.02 11.26 -0.71
C ILE A 34 8.36 9.88 -0.79
N GLY A 35 9.17 8.81 -0.72
CA GLY A 35 8.67 7.44 -0.68
C GLY A 35 7.74 7.20 0.51
N LEU A 36 8.08 7.73 1.68
CA LEU A 36 7.27 7.61 2.88
C LEU A 36 5.84 8.10 2.64
N VAL A 37 5.65 9.24 1.97
CA VAL A 37 4.31 9.78 1.67
C VAL A 37 3.52 8.83 0.77
N TYR A 38 4.11 8.36 -0.33
CA TYR A 38 3.44 7.48 -1.29
C TYR A 38 3.09 6.12 -0.70
N PHE A 39 4.03 5.49 0.01
CA PHE A 39 3.81 4.16 0.60
C PHE A 39 2.90 4.22 1.83
N ALA A 40 2.91 5.31 2.60
CA ALA A 40 1.93 5.52 3.67
C ALA A 40 0.51 5.69 3.11
N LEU A 41 0.34 6.43 2.01
CA LEU A 41 -0.95 6.53 1.32
C LEU A 41 -1.42 5.17 0.80
N ALA A 42 -0.53 4.39 0.18
CA ALA A 42 -0.85 3.04 -0.27
C ALA A 42 -1.31 2.13 0.88
N TYR A 43 -0.65 2.21 2.04
CA TYR A 43 -1.06 1.50 3.24
C TYR A 43 -2.48 1.85 3.69
N LEU A 44 -2.83 3.15 3.72
CA LEU A 44 -4.17 3.60 4.08
C LEU A 44 -5.23 3.14 3.06
N ILE A 45 -4.89 3.14 1.77
CA ILE A 45 -5.77 2.60 0.72
C ILE A 45 -5.97 1.10 0.92
N ASN A 46 -4.91 0.35 1.21
CA ASN A 46 -4.97 -1.09 1.44
C ASN A 46 -5.83 -1.47 2.64
N LEU A 47 -5.78 -0.68 3.71
CA LEU A 47 -6.68 -0.83 4.85
C LEU A 47 -8.15 -0.67 4.47
N LYS A 48 -8.48 0.37 3.69
CA LYS A 48 -9.84 0.58 3.20
C LYS A 48 -10.31 -0.56 2.28
N VAL A 49 -9.44 -1.04 1.40
CA VAL A 49 -9.73 -2.18 0.52
C VAL A 49 -10.03 -3.45 1.31
N PHE A 50 -9.31 -3.69 2.42
CA PHE A 50 -9.55 -4.84 3.29
C PHE A 50 -10.93 -4.78 3.95
N THR A 51 -11.39 -3.59 4.34
CA THR A 51 -12.72 -3.37 4.94
C THR A 51 -13.89 -3.38 3.95
N SER A 52 -13.64 -3.27 2.65
CA SER A 52 -14.70 -3.27 1.63
C SER A 52 -15.32 -4.66 1.41
N ASP A 53 -16.55 -4.71 0.89
CA ASP A 53 -17.25 -5.95 0.47
C ASP A 53 -16.74 -6.56 -0.85
N LEU A 54 -15.51 -6.24 -1.24
CA LEU A 54 -14.90 -6.76 -2.46
C LEU A 54 -14.59 -8.26 -2.35
N SER A 55 -14.73 -8.98 -3.47
CA SER A 55 -14.31 -10.37 -3.55
C SER A 55 -12.82 -10.52 -3.22
N LYS A 56 -12.43 -11.69 -2.68
CA LYS A 56 -11.06 -11.95 -2.22
C LYS A 56 -10.01 -11.63 -3.29
N MET A 57 -10.26 -12.03 -4.54
CA MET A 57 -9.37 -11.77 -5.67
C MET A 57 -9.21 -10.27 -5.95
N ASN A 58 -10.31 -9.51 -5.90
CA ASN A 58 -10.29 -8.08 -6.15
C ASN A 58 -9.55 -7.31 -5.05
N LYS A 59 -9.64 -7.75 -3.79
CA LYS A 59 -8.87 -7.17 -2.68
C LYS A 59 -7.37 -7.34 -2.90
N VAL A 60 -6.93 -8.56 -3.24
CA VAL A 60 -5.51 -8.84 -3.50
C VAL A 60 -5.00 -8.01 -4.68
N LEU A 61 -5.75 -7.96 -5.78
CA LEU A 61 -5.40 -7.14 -6.93
C LEU A 61 -5.31 -5.66 -6.59
N ALA A 62 -6.27 -5.11 -5.84
CA ALA A 62 -6.26 -3.72 -5.44
C ALA A 62 -5.08 -3.38 -4.52
N ILE A 63 -4.69 -4.29 -3.61
CA ILE A 63 -3.52 -4.12 -2.74
C ILE A 63 -2.21 -4.14 -3.52
N ILE A 64 -2.11 -5.00 -4.54
CA ILE A 64 -0.94 -5.08 -5.41
C ILE A 64 -0.86 -3.84 -6.31
N MET A 65 -1.98 -3.48 -6.95
CA MET A 65 -2.06 -2.33 -7.85
C MET A 65 -1.76 -1.02 -7.11
N SER A 66 -2.26 -0.83 -5.89
CA SER A 66 -1.99 0.38 -5.10
C SER A 66 -0.50 0.54 -4.79
N GLY A 67 0.20 -0.54 -4.43
CA GLY A 67 1.64 -0.53 -4.16
C GLY A 67 2.45 -0.22 -5.41
N MET A 68 2.09 -0.82 -6.55
CA MET A 68 2.70 -0.53 -7.85
C MET A 68 2.48 0.92 -8.27
N SER A 69 1.26 1.44 -8.14
CA SER A 69 0.94 2.84 -8.44
C SER A 69 1.68 3.82 -7.54
N ALA A 70 1.81 3.52 -6.25
CA ALA A 70 2.59 4.33 -5.32
C ALA A 70 4.08 4.34 -5.69
N MET A 71 4.64 3.20 -6.10
CA MET A 71 6.02 3.12 -6.57
C MET A 71 6.23 3.92 -7.86
N SER A 72 5.31 3.84 -8.83
CA SER A 72 5.37 4.65 -10.05
C SER A 72 5.24 6.16 -9.76
N GLY A 73 4.35 6.54 -8.85
CA GLY A 73 4.16 7.93 -8.43
C GLY A 73 5.40 8.49 -7.73
N TRP A 74 6.01 7.71 -6.84
CA TRP A 74 7.29 8.06 -6.23
C TRP A 74 8.41 8.21 -7.27
N TRP A 75 8.56 7.24 -8.19
CA TRP A 75 9.61 7.30 -9.21
C TRP A 75 9.48 8.54 -10.08
N PHE A 76 8.26 8.87 -10.53
CA PHE A 76 8.00 10.04 -11.35
C PHE A 76 8.30 11.34 -10.61
N THR A 77 7.88 11.47 -9.35
CA THR A 77 8.16 12.66 -8.54
C THR A 77 9.64 12.79 -8.17
N ALA A 78 10.32 11.69 -7.88
CA ALA A 78 11.76 11.67 -7.64
C ALA A 78 12.55 12.13 -8.87
N GLN A 79 12.21 11.63 -10.06
CA GLN A 79 12.81 12.07 -11.32
C GLN A 79 12.55 13.56 -11.60
N TRP A 80 11.32 14.03 -11.37
CA TRP A 80 10.96 15.42 -11.56
C TRP A 80 11.77 16.36 -10.64
N LEU A 81 11.88 16.01 -9.36
CA LEU A 81 12.70 16.75 -8.37
C LEU A 81 14.18 16.73 -8.74
N GLN A 82 14.70 15.59 -9.17
CA GLN A 82 16.08 15.47 -9.62
C GLN A 82 16.37 16.37 -10.82
N GLN A 83 15.43 16.52 -11.76
CA GLN A 83 15.61 17.35 -12.94
C GLN A 83 15.45 18.86 -12.69
N HIS A 84 14.55 19.28 -11.80
CA HIS A 84 14.20 20.70 -11.64
C HIS A 84 14.79 21.38 -10.41
N VAL A 85 15.14 20.62 -9.36
CA VAL A 85 15.55 21.17 -8.06
C VAL A 85 17.01 20.89 -7.74
N LEU A 86 17.52 19.73 -8.15
CA LEU A 86 18.87 19.26 -7.82
C LEU A 86 19.87 19.41 -8.99
N LYS A 87 19.47 20.10 -10.07
CA LYS A 87 20.28 20.35 -11.27
C LYS A 87 20.54 21.82 -11.47
#